data_AF-A0A9E1F081-F1
#
_entry.id   AF-A0A9E1F081-F1
#
_cell.length_a   1.000
_cell.length_b   1.000
_cell.length_c   1.000
_cell.angle_alpha   90.00
_cell.angle_beta   90.00
_cell.angle_gamma   90.00
#
_symmetry.space_group_name_H-M   'P 1'
#
loop_
_entity.id
_entity.type
_entity.pdbx_description
1 polymer ?
#
loop_
_entity_poly.entity_id
_entity_poly.type
_entity_poly.pdbx_seq_one_letter_code
_entity_poly.pdbx_strand_id
1 'polypeptide(L)'
;MDMYDERGNPVTDYDPAKGRLEMQKRIHHHEAVEAVEEQGHWETVVEYPETGGRDVQWVVDVPGVEAQEAWDEEETYWLYIPYTEEELAQMEADRNQPTPEERVKELEEALELLLSGATEVTEDEGGTAGEDTGL
;
A
#
# COMPACT_ATOMS: atom_id res chain seq x y z
N MET A 1 1.81 -7.39 -11.54
CA MET A 1 1.68 -7.20 -10.09
C MET A 1 0.21 -6.96 -9.83
N ASP A 2 -0.45 -7.95 -9.26
CA ASP A 2 -1.90 -7.92 -9.10
C ASP A 2 -2.30 -7.14 -7.86
N MET A 3 -3.54 -6.67 -7.83
CA MET A 3 -4.09 -5.88 -6.74
C MET A 3 -5.38 -6.51 -6.26
N TYR A 4 -5.52 -6.63 -4.95
CA TYR A 4 -6.66 -7.27 -4.32
C TYR A 4 -7.21 -6.41 -3.20
N ASP A 5 -8.51 -6.53 -2.92
CA ASP A 5 -9.11 -5.99 -1.72
C ASP A 5 -8.84 -6.90 -0.51
N GLU A 6 -9.27 -6.49 0.69
CA GLU A 6 -9.15 -7.28 1.93
C GLU A 6 -9.84 -8.66 1.86
N ARG A 7 -10.74 -8.86 0.90
CA ARG A 7 -11.50 -10.10 0.68
C ARG A 7 -10.86 -10.97 -0.40
N GLY A 8 -9.77 -10.53 -1.01
CA GLY A 8 -9.08 -11.24 -2.09
C GLY A 8 -9.73 -11.09 -3.46
N ASN A 9 -10.65 -10.15 -3.66
CA ASN A 9 -11.20 -9.87 -4.99
C ASN A 9 -10.22 -9.00 -5.78
N PRO A 10 -10.05 -9.24 -7.09
CA PRO A 10 -9.19 -8.41 -7.92
C PRO A 10 -9.76 -6.99 -8.01
N VAL A 11 -8.90 -5.99 -7.81
CA VAL A 11 -9.24 -4.58 -7.92
C VAL A 11 -8.53 -4.01 -9.15
N THR A 12 -9.28 -3.35 -10.03
CA THR A 12 -8.73 -2.69 -11.22
C THR A 12 -8.85 -1.17 -11.17
N ASP A 13 -9.84 -0.66 -10.44
CA ASP A 13 -10.19 0.77 -10.38
C ASP A 13 -9.77 1.40 -9.05
N TYR A 14 -8.46 1.48 -8.80
CA TYR A 14 -7.92 2.10 -7.59
C TYR A 14 -8.05 3.63 -7.62
N ASP A 15 -8.54 4.19 -6.51
CA ASP A 15 -8.64 5.63 -6.27
C ASP A 15 -7.79 6.01 -5.05
N PRO A 16 -6.65 6.71 -5.24
CA PRO A 16 -5.79 7.16 -4.15
C PRO A 16 -6.46 8.09 -3.13
N ALA A 17 -7.59 8.72 -3.48
CA ALA A 17 -8.34 9.55 -2.55
C ALA A 17 -9.23 8.72 -1.61
N LYS A 18 -9.48 7.45 -1.93
CA LYS A 18 -10.40 6.57 -1.20
C LYS A 18 -9.69 5.46 -0.44
N GLY A 19 -8.40 5.29 -0.62
CA GLY A 19 -7.62 4.30 0.10
C GLY A 19 -6.15 4.32 -0.28
N ARG A 20 -5.41 3.38 0.30
CA ARG A 20 -3.98 3.20 0.08
C ARG A 20 -3.67 1.80 -0.41
N LEU A 21 -2.47 1.64 -0.97
CA LEU A 21 -1.92 0.35 -1.38
C LEU A 21 -0.81 -0.06 -0.42
N GLU A 22 -0.87 -1.30 0.03
CA GLU A 22 0.18 -1.93 0.82
C GLU A 22 0.74 -3.13 0.07
N MET A 23 2.07 -3.23 -0.02
CA MET A 23 2.71 -4.38 -0.66
C MET A 23 2.60 -5.58 0.28
N GLN A 24 2.02 -6.66 -0.22
CA GLN A 24 1.85 -7.91 0.51
C GLN A 24 2.55 -9.06 -0.20
N LYS A 25 2.77 -10.13 0.55
CA LYS A 25 3.39 -11.38 0.09
C LYS A 25 2.51 -12.54 0.55
N ARG A 26 2.27 -13.51 -0.33
CA ARG A 26 1.70 -14.80 0.02
C ARG A 26 2.58 -15.92 -0.50
N ILE A 27 2.58 -17.03 0.23
CA ILE A 27 3.34 -18.23 -0.10
C ILE A 27 2.33 -19.32 -0.46
N HIS A 28 2.51 -19.94 -1.63
CA HIS A 28 1.79 -21.14 -2.03
C HIS A 28 2.70 -22.33 -1.84
N HIS A 29 2.30 -23.27 -0.98
CA HIS A 29 3.06 -24.48 -0.73
C HIS A 29 2.68 -25.55 -1.76
N HIS A 30 3.68 -26.04 -2.49
CA HIS A 30 3.55 -27.16 -3.41
C HIS A 30 4.18 -28.39 -2.77
N GLU A 31 3.38 -29.44 -2.59
CA GLU A 31 3.83 -30.70 -2.01
C GLU A 31 4.80 -31.45 -2.93
N ALA A 32 5.60 -32.34 -2.35
CA ALA A 32 6.48 -33.20 -3.13
C ALA A 32 5.65 -34.15 -4.01
N VAL A 33 6.13 -34.36 -5.24
CA VAL A 33 5.60 -35.33 -6.19
C VAL A 33 6.60 -36.48 -6.29
N GLU A 34 6.18 -37.70 -5.99
CA GLU A 34 7.02 -38.88 -6.21
C GLU A 34 7.08 -39.24 -7.69
N ALA A 35 8.22 -39.82 -8.11
CA ALA A 35 8.35 -40.30 -9.48
C ALA A 35 7.36 -41.45 -9.73
N VAL A 36 6.66 -41.37 -10.85
CA VAL A 36 5.82 -42.44 -11.37
C VAL A 36 6.45 -42.91 -12.67
N GLU A 37 6.80 -44.19 -12.75
CA GLU A 37 7.30 -44.76 -14.00
C GLU A 37 6.19 -44.79 -15.06
N GLU A 38 6.58 -44.56 -16.31
CA GLU A 38 5.68 -44.75 -17.44
C GLU A 38 5.25 -46.21 -17.52
N GLN A 39 3.95 -46.45 -17.65
CA GLN A 39 3.40 -47.78 -17.81
C GLN A 39 2.71 -47.89 -19.15
N GLY A 40 2.87 -49.05 -19.77
CA GLY A 40 2.35 -49.30 -21.10
C GLY A 40 2.45 -50.77 -21.47
N HIS A 41 2.13 -51.06 -22.72
CA HIS A 41 2.23 -52.39 -23.28
C HIS A 41 2.67 -52.34 -24.74
N TRP A 42 3.20 -53.47 -25.21
CA TRP A 42 3.58 -53.62 -26.61
C TRP A 42 2.39 -54.11 -27.43
N GLU A 43 1.95 -53.31 -28.39
CA GLU A 43 0.95 -53.72 -29.37
C GLU A 43 1.62 -54.14 -30.67
N THR A 44 1.09 -55.19 -31.30
CA THR A 44 1.52 -55.60 -32.64
C THR A 44 0.82 -54.73 -33.67
N VAL A 45 1.60 -54.03 -34.48
CA VAL A 45 1.10 -53.13 -35.53
C VAL A 45 0.92 -53.89 -36.84
N VAL A 46 1.90 -54.73 -37.18
CA VAL A 46 1.90 -55.53 -38.41
C VAL A 46 2.48 -56.92 -38.12
N GLU A 47 1.83 -57.96 -38.65
CA GLU A 47 2.34 -59.33 -38.62
C GLU A 47 2.66 -59.81 -40.04
N TYR A 48 3.80 -60.48 -40.20
CA TYR A 48 4.30 -60.99 -41.48
C TYR A 48 4.24 -62.53 -41.49
N PRO A 49 3.14 -63.14 -41.95
CA PRO A 49 2.94 -64.58 -41.87
C PRO A 49 3.95 -65.41 -42.67
N GLU A 50 4.50 -64.85 -43.76
CA GLU A 50 5.46 -65.53 -44.64
C GLU A 50 6.87 -65.65 -44.02
N THR A 51 7.28 -64.68 -43.20
CA THR A 51 8.61 -64.62 -42.56
C THR A 51 8.56 -64.92 -41.07
N GLY A 52 7.36 -64.93 -40.47
CA GLY A 52 7.14 -65.08 -39.04
C GLY A 52 7.52 -63.85 -38.20
N GLY A 53 7.82 -62.71 -38.85
CA GLY A 53 8.17 -61.46 -38.17
C GLY A 53 6.95 -60.66 -37.71
N ARG A 54 7.16 -59.74 -36.76
CA ARG A 54 6.13 -58.79 -36.32
C ARG A 54 6.75 -57.44 -35.98
N ASP A 55 6.06 -56.37 -36.35
CA ASP A 55 6.37 -55.01 -35.92
C ASP A 55 5.53 -54.69 -34.68
N VAL A 56 6.18 -54.23 -33.62
CA VAL A 56 5.54 -53.85 -32.36
C VAL A 56 5.80 -52.39 -32.04
N GLN A 57 4.83 -51.75 -31.40
CA GLN A 57 4.98 -50.40 -30.85
C GLN A 57 4.67 -50.40 -29.36
N TRP A 58 5.35 -49.54 -28.62
CA TRP A 58 5.02 -49.29 -27.22
C TRP A 58 3.88 -48.29 -27.15
N VAL A 59 2.80 -48.66 -26.47
CA VAL A 59 1.66 -47.80 -26.20
C VAL A 59 1.69 -47.44 -24.72
N VAL A 60 1.71 -46.14 -24.45
CA VAL A 60 1.75 -45.60 -23.09
C VAL A 60 0.32 -45.53 -22.55
N ASP A 61 0.06 -46.27 -21.47
CA ASP A 61 -1.23 -46.27 -20.76
C ASP A 61 -1.25 -45.22 -19.64
N VAL A 62 -0.13 -45.06 -18.93
CA VAL A 62 0.06 -44.07 -17.87
C VAL A 62 1.37 -43.32 -18.16
N PRO A 63 1.33 -41.99 -18.36
CA PRO A 63 2.55 -41.23 -18.57
C PRO A 63 3.41 -41.25 -17.31
N GLY A 64 4.72 -41.35 -17.49
CA GLY A 64 5.65 -41.18 -16.39
C GLY A 64 5.64 -39.73 -15.89
N VAL A 65 5.84 -39.56 -14.58
CA VAL A 65 6.01 -38.25 -13.93
C VAL A 65 7.34 -38.27 -13.19
N GLU A 66 8.16 -37.25 -13.40
CA GLU A 66 9.42 -37.11 -12.67
C GLU A 66 9.16 -36.67 -11.22
N ALA A 67 10.01 -37.12 -10.30
CA ALA A 67 9.94 -36.66 -8.92
C ALA A 67 10.22 -35.15 -8.84
N GLN A 68 9.44 -34.44 -8.01
CA GLN A 68 9.68 -33.05 -7.66
C GLN A 68 9.64 -32.92 -6.14
N GLU A 69 10.64 -32.25 -5.58
CA GLU A 69 10.63 -31.94 -4.14
C GLU A 69 9.56 -30.88 -3.85
N ALA A 70 9.11 -30.84 -2.59
CA ALA A 70 8.19 -29.80 -2.13
C ALA A 70 8.87 -28.43 -2.27
N TRP A 71 8.11 -27.43 -2.70
CA TRP A 71 8.63 -26.10 -2.92
C TRP A 71 7.60 -25.02 -2.59
N ASP A 72 8.11 -23.86 -2.19
CA ASP A 72 7.30 -22.69 -1.85
C ASP A 72 7.35 -21.67 -2.99
N GLU A 73 6.17 -21.29 -3.49
CA GLU A 73 6.01 -20.22 -4.46
C GLU A 73 5.69 -18.91 -3.77
N GLU A 74 6.58 -17.93 -3.91
CA GLU A 74 6.37 -16.60 -3.36
C GLU A 74 5.70 -15.69 -4.40
N GLU A 75 4.52 -15.17 -4.05
CA GLU A 75 3.81 -14.18 -4.86
C GLU A 75 3.66 -12.88 -4.08
N THR A 76 4.01 -11.77 -4.74
CA THR A 76 3.84 -10.42 -4.18
C THR A 76 2.68 -9.72 -4.89
N TYR A 77 1.87 -8.98 -4.14
CA TYR A 77 0.69 -8.29 -4.65
C TYR A 77 0.43 -6.98 -3.89
N TRP A 78 -0.43 -6.12 -4.44
CA TRP A 78 -0.91 -4.91 -3.79
C TRP A 78 -2.23 -5.17 -3.06
N LEU A 79 -2.28 -4.87 -1.77
CA LEU A 79 -3.51 -4.88 -0.99
C LEU A 79 -4.11 -3.47 -0.96
N TYR A 80 -5.31 -3.32 -1.48
CA TYR A 80 -6.07 -2.09 -1.40
C TYR A 80 -6.80 -2.01 -0.05
N ILE A 81 -6.50 -0.95 0.70
CA ILE A 81 -7.11 -0.66 2.00
C ILE A 81 -7.86 0.66 1.89
N PRO A 82 -9.21 0.64 1.93
CA PRO A 82 -10.00 1.86 1.89
C PRO A 82 -9.76 2.69 3.15
N TYR A 83 -9.75 4.02 3.00
CA TYR A 83 -9.66 4.92 4.14
C TYR A 83 -10.97 4.89 4.93
N THR A 84 -10.82 4.91 6.25
CA THR A 84 -11.92 5.13 7.18
C THR A 84 -12.37 6.59 7.15
N GLU A 85 -13.59 6.85 7.62
CA GLU A 85 -14.10 8.23 7.75
C GLU A 85 -13.21 9.08 8.67
N GLU A 86 -12.63 8.48 9.71
CA GLU A 86 -11.71 9.15 10.63
C GLU A 86 -10.39 9.52 9.94
N GLU A 87 -9.80 8.60 9.18
CA GLU A 87 -8.59 8.89 8.40
C GLU A 87 -8.85 10.01 7.37
N LEU A 88 -10.00 9.98 6.69
CA LEU A 88 -10.38 11.05 5.75
C LEU A 88 -10.56 12.39 6.47
N ALA A 89 -11.26 12.41 7.61
CA ALA A 89 -11.45 13.62 8.41
C ALA A 89 -10.11 14.19 8.91
N GLN A 90 -9.16 13.34 9.30
CA GLN A 90 -7.82 13.76 9.69
C GLN A 90 -7.06 14.36 8.50
N MET A 91 -7.12 13.73 7.32
CA MET A 91 -6.51 14.28 6.10
C MET A 91 -7.11 15.63 5.71
N GLU A 92 -8.42 15.80 5.87
CA GLU A 92 -9.06 17.10 5.62
C GLU A 92 -8.67 18.15 6.66
N ALA A 93 -8.58 17.76 7.93
CA ALA A 93 -8.09 18.64 8.99
C ALA A 93 -6.65 19.08 8.71
N ASP A 94 -5.77 18.16 8.36
CA ASP A 94 -4.36 18.42 8.01
C ASP A 94 -4.25 19.32 6.77
N ARG A 95 -5.09 19.11 5.75
CA ARG A 95 -5.16 19.99 4.57
C ARG A 95 -5.60 21.41 4.93
N ASN A 96 -6.49 21.55 5.92
CA ASN A 96 -7.04 22.84 6.34
C ASN A 96 -6.24 23.50 7.47
N GLN A 97 -5.18 22.86 7.99
CA GLN A 97 -4.32 23.48 8.99
C GLN A 97 -3.55 24.65 8.36
N PRO A 98 -3.46 25.80 9.06
CA PRO A 98 -2.69 26.92 8.56
C PRO A 98 -1.24 26.51 8.39
N THR A 99 -0.68 26.87 7.24
CA THR A 99 0.72 26.63 6.94
C THR A 99 1.62 27.26 8.00
N PRO A 100 2.88 26.81 8.16
CA PRO A 100 3.82 27.46 9.06
C PRO A 100 3.95 28.97 8.79
N GLU A 101 3.88 29.40 7.53
CA GLU A 101 3.94 30.81 7.14
C GLU A 101 2.70 31.59 7.62
N GLU A 102 1.49 31.06 7.42
CA GLU A 102 0.26 31.69 7.91
C GLU A 102 0.25 31.80 9.44
N ARG A 103 0.70 30.75 10.14
CA ARG A 103 0.81 30.76 11.61
C ARG A 103 1.82 31.78 12.12
N VAL A 104 2.94 31.95 11.41
CA VAL A 104 3.93 32.98 11.75
C VAL A 104 3.34 34.36 11.52
N LYS A 105 2.67 34.58 10.40
CA LYS A 105 2.02 35.85 10.09
C LYS A 105 0.96 36.23 11.13
N GLU A 106 0.08 35.31 11.51
CA GLU A 106 -0.92 35.55 12.56
C GLU A 106 -0.27 35.89 13.91
N LEU A 107 0.86 35.24 14.23
CA LEU A 107 1.61 35.53 15.46
C LEU A 107 2.29 36.90 15.42
N GLU A 108 2.84 37.30 14.27
CA GLU A 108 3.43 38.62 14.05
C GLU A 108 2.36 39.72 14.19
N GLU A 109 1.20 39.56 13.54
CA GLU A 109 0.07 40.50 13.65
C GLU A 109 -0.45 40.62 15.10
N ALA A 110 -0.55 39.50 15.82
CA ALA A 110 -0.95 39.50 17.23
C ALA A 110 0.06 40.22 18.13
N LEU A 111 1.36 40.08 17.85
CA LEU A 111 2.42 40.76 18.59
C LEU A 111 2.41 42.27 18.31
N GLU A 112 2.23 42.69 17.06
CA GLU A 112 2.09 44.10 16.69
C GLU A 112 0.88 44.77 17.37
N LEU A 113 -0.26 44.08 17.45
CA LEU A 113 -1.44 44.57 18.17
C LEU A 113 -1.16 44.76 19.67
N LEU A 114 -0.45 43.82 20.29
CA LEU A 114 -0.14 43.88 21.72
C LEU A 114 0.86 45.00 22.04
N LEU A 115 1.84 45.21 21.16
CA LEU A 115 2.82 46.29 21.26
C LEU A 115 2.21 47.68 20.99
N SER A 116 1.26 47.78 20.04
CA SER A 116 0.56 49.03 19.76
C SER A 116 -0.49 49.39 20.83
N GLY A 117 -1.08 48.42 21.51
CA GLY A 117 -1.96 48.66 22.67
C GLY A 117 -1.23 49.14 23.94
N ALA A 118 0.10 49.02 24.00
CA ALA A 118 0.90 49.42 25.15
C ALA A 118 1.34 50.91 25.13
N THR A 119 1.01 51.67 24.08
CA THR A 119 1.50 53.05 23.89
C THR A 119 0.50 54.15 24.26
N GLU A 120 -0.73 53.83 24.66
CA GLU A 120 -1.75 54.84 25.01
C GLU A 120 -1.94 54.97 26.54
N VAL A 121 -0.88 55.39 27.27
CA VAL A 121 -1.03 55.93 28.63
C VAL A 121 -0.09 57.13 28.85
N THR A 122 -0.75 58.28 29.04
CA THR A 122 -0.32 59.57 29.62
C THR A 122 0.54 60.53 28.78
N GLU A 123 -0.13 61.34 27.97
CA GLU A 123 0.18 62.77 27.87
C GLU A 123 -0.94 63.53 28.61
N ASP A 124 -0.74 63.85 29.89
CA ASP A 124 -1.50 64.90 30.58
C ASP A 124 -0.60 66.14 30.64
N GLU A 125 -0.76 66.98 29.61
CA GLU A 125 -0.22 68.33 29.54
C GLU A 125 -1.15 69.28 30.31
N GLY A 126 -0.67 69.91 31.39
CA GLY A 126 -1.48 70.92 32.07
C GLY A 126 -0.88 71.66 33.26
N GLY A 127 -0.11 72.71 32.98
CA GLY A 127 -0.37 74.00 33.65
C GLY A 127 0.51 74.42 34.84
N THR A 128 1.30 75.46 34.58
CA THR A 128 2.13 76.25 35.49
C THR A 128 1.35 77.04 36.55
N ALA A 129 1.91 77.21 37.76
CA ALA A 129 1.88 78.49 38.49
C ALA A 129 2.98 78.49 39.57
N GLY A 130 3.88 79.47 39.49
CA GLY A 130 4.86 79.75 40.53
C GLY A 130 4.29 80.67 41.62
N GLU A 131 5.22 81.21 42.42
CA GLU A 131 5.07 82.20 43.51
C GLU A 131 4.69 81.57 44.86
N ASP A 132 5.64 81.34 45.77
CA ASP A 132 6.31 82.32 46.64
C ASP A 132 5.33 83.11 47.53
N THR A 133 5.32 82.80 48.83
CA THR A 133 5.65 83.71 49.95
C THR A 133 5.05 83.22 51.28
N GLY A 134 5.84 83.28 52.35
CA GLY A 134 5.35 83.80 53.64
C GLY A 134 5.35 82.87 54.86
N LEU A 135 6.40 83.08 55.68
CA LEU A 135 6.57 82.87 57.14
C LEU A 135 6.30 81.50 57.80
#